data_AF-A0A438N008-F1
#
_entry.id   AF-A0A438N008-F1
#
_cell.length_a   1.000
_cell.length_b   1.000
_cell.length_c   1.000
_cell.angle_alpha   90.00
_cell.angle_beta   90.00
_cell.angle_gamma   90.00
#
_symmetry.space_group_name_H-M   'P 1'
#
loop_
_entity.id
_entity.type
_entity.pdbx_description
1 polymer ?
#
loop_
_entity_poly.entity_id
_entity_poly.type
_entity_poly.pdbx_seq_one_letter_code
_entity_poly.pdbx_strand_id
1 'polypeptide(L)'
;MTAQAVPTLANGTGCITGLLAPAALITRYGPTSFRTYWYICSAMLALSTLICYFCYNPPARELQQTLTIREKINRLDWIGGGLITLGLISLCIALFWAQNPYPWASAQVLVPLCVSIVVLATFGLYETKYKKDGMLNHRIFSRDWNVAIALAGMAFEGLIYIPKPILMGANFSIGFITYIIVGWCAAWYSYRRKGVRMIVIVGFTSFLIFNICMATATLKSRTSMWGYAIFFGIGLPCVLNGQVSLAQFSAPPELIATTSGLLATFRGVGTCVGAAIYTALYNAKTTNNLPREIAKSVANFDLPVTSLRSLILDLPSGNTHSLAKIPGITPEVIAAATHGLQIAYLKSFRYLWITSAACAAGGMLIALFLKDVTSDFNQKIDAPAESEEALYGDRIKQAVLQA
;
A
#
# COMPACT_ATOMS: atom_id res chain seq x y z
N MET A 1 -7.97 18.64 2.22
CA MET A 1 -6.57 18.23 1.95
C MET A 1 -5.56 18.70 3.00
N THR A 2 -5.62 19.94 3.51
CA THR A 2 -4.76 20.40 4.62
C THR A 2 -4.86 19.51 5.87
N ALA A 3 -6.07 19.10 6.23
CA ALA A 3 -6.28 18.13 7.32
C ALA A 3 -5.60 16.77 7.08
N GLN A 4 -5.44 16.34 5.82
CA GLN A 4 -4.76 15.07 5.46
C GLN A 4 -3.21 15.20 5.49
N ALA A 5 -2.67 16.42 5.44
CA ALA A 5 -1.22 16.65 5.55
C ALA A 5 -0.68 16.35 6.96
N VAL A 6 -1.50 16.52 8.00
CA VAL A 6 -1.09 16.22 9.39
C VAL A 6 -0.89 14.72 9.61
N PRO A 7 -1.83 13.82 9.25
CA PRO A 7 -1.59 12.37 9.23
C PRO A 7 -0.41 11.97 8.34
N THR A 8 -0.18 12.68 7.23
CA THR A 8 0.97 12.43 6.34
C THR A 8 2.30 12.67 7.07
N LEU A 9 2.41 13.74 7.86
CA LEU A 9 3.60 14.00 8.67
C LEU A 9 3.84 12.86 9.67
N ALA A 10 2.80 12.48 10.42
CA ALA A 10 2.88 11.40 11.42
C ALA A 10 3.23 10.04 10.78
N ASN A 11 2.62 9.73 9.64
CA ASN A 11 2.90 8.49 8.91
C ASN A 11 4.34 8.47 8.37
N GLY A 12 4.81 9.59 7.80
CA GLY A 12 6.17 9.70 7.29
C GLY A 12 7.22 9.52 8.37
N THR A 13 7.06 10.17 9.53
CA THR A 13 7.97 10.01 10.67
C THR A 13 7.91 8.61 11.26
N GLY A 14 6.72 8.01 11.33
CA GLY A 14 6.53 6.61 11.73
C GLY A 14 7.26 5.62 10.80
N CYS A 15 7.15 5.82 9.48
CA CYS A 15 7.86 4.98 8.50
C CYS A 15 9.38 5.13 8.60
N ILE A 16 9.91 6.35 8.77
CA ILE A 16 11.36 6.58 8.89
C ILE A 16 11.91 5.93 10.17
N THR A 17 11.26 6.17 11.31
CA THR A 17 11.67 5.61 12.59
C THR A 17 11.54 4.08 12.59
N GLY A 18 10.44 3.55 12.04
CA GLY A 18 10.23 2.10 11.92
C GLY A 18 11.19 1.40 10.97
N LEU A 19 11.79 2.12 10.03
CA LEU A 19 12.77 1.57 9.10
C LEU A 19 14.20 1.62 9.65
N LEU A 20 14.58 2.71 10.33
CA LEU A 20 15.95 2.95 10.79
C LEU A 20 16.20 2.39 12.20
N ALA A 21 15.24 2.47 13.11
CA ALA A 21 15.40 2.01 14.49
C ALA A 21 15.71 0.51 14.61
N PRO A 22 14.98 -0.42 13.95
CA PRO A 22 15.30 -1.84 14.07
C PRO A 22 16.65 -2.17 13.40
N ALA A 23 16.99 -1.51 12.30
CA ALA A 23 18.28 -1.68 11.64
C ALA A 23 19.45 -1.26 12.55
N ALA A 24 19.32 -0.12 13.24
CA ALA A 24 20.32 0.35 14.19
C ALA A 24 20.45 -0.56 15.42
N LEU A 25 19.32 -1.08 15.93
CA LEU A 25 19.33 -2.00 17.07
C LEU A 25 19.98 -3.34 16.73
N ILE A 26 19.65 -3.92 15.59
CA ILE A 26 20.20 -5.21 15.15
C ILE A 26 21.70 -5.11 14.87
N THR A 27 22.15 -4.01 14.24
CA THR A 27 23.57 -3.81 13.91
C THR A 27 24.44 -3.54 15.14
N ARG A 28 23.91 -2.89 16.19
CA ARG A 28 24.68 -2.53 17.39
C ARG A 28 24.61 -3.56 18.52
N TYR A 29 23.45 -4.21 18.70
CA TYR A 29 23.18 -5.06 19.87
C TYR A 29 22.92 -6.54 19.49
N GLY A 30 22.97 -6.86 18.19
CA GLY A 30 22.86 -8.22 17.69
C GLY A 30 21.42 -8.63 17.30
N PRO A 31 21.26 -9.84 16.75
CA PRO A 31 20.00 -10.29 16.14
C PRO A 31 18.86 -10.49 17.14
N THR A 32 19.12 -10.62 18.45
CA THR A 32 18.07 -10.78 19.48
C THR A 32 17.37 -9.47 19.85
N SER A 33 17.94 -8.33 19.45
CA SER A 33 17.43 -6.98 19.77
C SER A 33 16.14 -6.61 19.02
N PHE A 34 15.68 -7.43 18.08
CA PHE A 34 14.38 -7.24 17.41
C PHE A 34 13.21 -7.21 18.41
N ARG A 35 13.31 -7.95 19.53
CA ARG A 35 12.27 -7.97 20.57
C ARG A 35 12.13 -6.60 21.25
N THR A 36 13.26 -5.94 21.53
CA THR A 36 13.30 -4.60 22.12
C THR A 36 12.57 -3.59 21.26
N TYR A 37 12.74 -3.67 19.93
CA TYR A 37 12.00 -2.83 18.99
C TYR A 37 10.48 -3.03 19.13
N TRP A 38 10.00 -4.28 19.20
CA TRP A 38 8.57 -4.55 19.40
C TRP A 38 8.03 -4.05 20.74
N TYR A 39 8.82 -4.10 21.82
CA TYR A 39 8.42 -3.51 23.10
C TYR A 39 8.30 -1.98 23.02
N ILE A 40 9.22 -1.31 22.32
CA ILE A 40 9.14 0.14 22.08
C ILE A 40 7.86 0.48 21.30
N CYS A 41 7.57 -0.23 20.20
CA CYS A 41 6.35 -0.02 19.42
C CYS A 41 5.09 -0.24 20.27
N SER A 42 5.08 -1.28 21.12
CA SER A 42 3.96 -1.57 22.01
C SER A 42 3.75 -0.47 23.06
N ALA A 43 4.83 0.05 23.64
CA ALA A 43 4.77 1.16 24.58
C ALA A 43 4.24 2.45 23.94
N MET A 44 4.64 2.75 22.69
CA MET A 44 4.14 3.90 21.95
C MET A 44 2.64 3.77 21.63
N LEU A 45 2.18 2.58 21.23
CA LEU A 45 0.75 2.33 21.00
C LEU A 45 -0.07 2.42 22.29
N ALA A 46 0.45 1.89 23.41
CA ALA A 46 -0.18 2.03 24.71
C ALA A 46 -0.28 3.50 25.13
N LEU A 47 0.80 4.27 24.99
CA LEU A 47 0.81 5.70 25.27
C LEU A 47 -0.20 6.46 24.40
N SER A 48 -0.26 6.18 23.10
CA SER A 48 -1.26 6.77 22.19
C SER A 48 -2.68 6.46 22.64
N THR A 49 -2.94 5.23 23.09
CA THR A 49 -4.25 4.79 23.58
C THR A 49 -4.65 5.56 24.85
N LEU A 50 -3.71 5.73 25.78
CA LEU A 50 -3.93 6.50 27.00
C LEU A 50 -4.21 7.98 26.70
N ILE A 51 -3.44 8.60 25.80
CA ILE A 51 -3.66 9.98 25.38
C ILE A 51 -5.05 10.14 24.74
N CYS A 52 -5.44 9.24 23.85
CA CYS A 52 -6.79 9.27 23.27
C CYS A 52 -7.87 9.09 24.36
N TYR A 53 -7.69 8.18 25.31
CA TYR A 53 -8.67 7.95 26.38
C TYR A 53 -8.86 9.17 27.29
N PHE A 54 -7.78 9.87 27.66
CA PHE A 54 -7.86 11.00 28.58
C PHE A 54 -8.11 12.35 27.89
N CYS A 55 -7.62 12.55 26.67
CA CYS A 55 -7.64 13.86 26.00
C CYS A 55 -8.71 13.99 24.90
N TYR A 56 -9.27 12.89 24.40
CA TYR A 56 -10.25 12.94 23.30
C TYR A 56 -11.67 12.67 23.81
N ASN A 57 -12.45 13.74 23.99
CA ASN A 57 -13.85 13.66 24.44
C ASN A 57 -14.80 14.31 23.42
N PRO A 58 -15.12 13.64 22.31
CA PRO A 58 -16.02 14.20 21.29
C PRO A 58 -17.49 14.19 21.76
N PRO A 59 -18.32 15.13 21.29
CA PRO A 59 -19.75 15.12 21.57
C PRO A 59 -20.40 13.85 20.97
N ALA A 60 -21.29 13.23 21.74
CA ALA A 60 -21.99 12.02 21.29
C ALA A 60 -22.94 12.34 20.12
N ARG A 61 -22.80 11.61 19.01
CA ARG A 61 -23.67 11.75 17.83
C ARG A 61 -25.08 11.23 18.10
N GLU A 62 -26.09 11.70 17.36
CA GLU A 62 -27.49 11.28 17.52
C GLU A 62 -27.69 9.75 17.47
N LEU A 63 -27.05 9.07 16.51
CA LEU A 63 -27.07 7.60 16.40
C LEU A 63 -26.37 6.88 17.57
N GLN A 64 -25.42 7.56 18.22
CA GLN A 64 -24.74 7.01 19.40
C GLN A 64 -25.64 7.06 20.64
N GLN A 65 -26.49 8.09 20.75
CA GLN A 65 -27.42 8.30 21.86
C GLN A 65 -28.71 7.51 21.72
N THR A 66 -29.22 7.35 20.50
CA THR A 66 -30.53 6.74 20.22
C THR A 66 -30.51 5.22 20.16
N LEU A 67 -29.38 4.60 19.78
CA LEU A 67 -29.30 3.15 19.55
C LEU A 67 -28.59 2.40 20.68
N THR A 68 -29.16 1.27 21.09
CA THR A 68 -28.50 0.32 21.99
C THR A 68 -27.32 -0.38 21.29
N ILE A 69 -26.36 -0.92 22.06
CA ILE A 69 -25.20 -1.63 21.51
C ILE A 69 -25.64 -2.80 20.60
N ARG A 70 -26.69 -3.53 20.98
CA ARG A 70 -27.22 -4.65 20.21
C ARG A 70 -27.80 -4.21 18.87
N GLU A 71 -28.54 -3.11 18.85
CA GLU A 71 -29.09 -2.55 17.61
C GLU A 71 -27.98 -2.03 16.68
N LYS A 72 -26.92 -1.44 17.24
CA LYS A 72 -25.74 -1.02 16.48
C LYS A 72 -25.08 -2.21 15.78
N ILE A 73 -24.86 -3.30 16.50
CA ILE A 73 -24.26 -4.54 15.97
C ILE A 73 -25.15 -5.17 14.89
N ASN A 74 -26.46 -5.23 15.12
CA ASN A 74 -27.41 -5.82 14.17
C ASN A 74 -27.56 -5.03 12.87
N ARG A 75 -27.26 -3.72 12.88
CA ARG A 75 -27.28 -2.88 11.67
C ARG A 75 -26.04 -3.08 10.77
N LEU A 76 -24.97 -3.71 11.26
CA LEU A 76 -23.76 -3.97 10.46
C LEU A 76 -24.02 -4.96 9.33
N ASP A 77 -23.25 -4.85 8.25
CA ASP A 77 -23.33 -5.80 7.14
C ASP A 77 -22.50 -7.06 7.35
N TRP A 78 -23.02 -7.96 8.18
CA TRP A 78 -22.39 -9.25 8.44
C TRP A 78 -22.31 -10.15 7.20
N ILE A 79 -23.33 -10.13 6.36
CA ILE A 79 -23.38 -10.97 5.14
C ILE A 79 -22.42 -10.41 4.10
N GLY A 80 -22.50 -9.12 3.79
CA GLY A 80 -21.58 -8.47 2.86
C GLY A 80 -20.12 -8.57 3.33
N GLY A 81 -19.88 -8.30 4.61
CA GLY A 81 -18.56 -8.44 5.25
C GLY A 81 -18.02 -9.87 5.20
N GLY A 82 -18.87 -10.88 5.41
CA GLY A 82 -18.49 -12.28 5.29
C GLY A 82 -18.12 -12.68 3.86
N LEU A 83 -18.95 -12.28 2.88
CA LEU A 83 -18.72 -12.59 1.47
C LEU A 83 -17.42 -11.96 0.95
N ILE A 84 -17.18 -10.67 1.23
CA ILE A 84 -15.94 -10.01 0.78
C ILE A 84 -14.71 -10.64 1.45
N THR A 85 -14.79 -10.96 2.74
CA THR A 85 -13.70 -11.58 3.49
C THR A 85 -13.35 -12.95 2.94
N LEU A 86 -14.35 -13.82 2.75
CA LEU A 86 -14.15 -15.17 2.20
C LEU A 86 -13.65 -15.13 0.75
N GLY A 87 -14.21 -14.22 -0.07
CA GLY A 87 -13.77 -14.02 -1.45
C GLY A 87 -12.30 -13.60 -1.53
N LEU A 88 -11.88 -12.63 -0.73
CA LEU A 88 -10.49 -12.16 -0.70
C LEU A 88 -9.52 -13.19 -0.14
N ILE A 89 -9.88 -13.92 0.93
CA ILE A 89 -9.04 -14.99 1.49
C ILE A 89 -8.81 -16.07 0.42
N SER A 90 -9.88 -16.52 -0.25
CA SER A 90 -9.78 -17.53 -1.31
C SER A 90 -8.92 -17.05 -2.48
N LEU A 91 -9.07 -15.79 -2.90
CA LEU A 91 -8.26 -15.18 -3.95
C LEU A 91 -6.77 -15.13 -3.58
N CYS A 92 -6.47 -14.68 -2.35
CA CYS A 92 -5.10 -14.59 -1.84
C CYS A 92 -4.44 -15.97 -1.72
N ILE A 93 -5.16 -16.98 -1.21
CA ILE A 93 -4.65 -18.36 -1.10
C ILE A 93 -4.33 -18.92 -2.49
N ALA A 94 -5.26 -18.77 -3.45
CA ALA A 94 -5.06 -19.26 -4.81
C ALA A 94 -3.78 -18.67 -5.45
N LEU A 95 -3.60 -17.35 -5.33
CA LEU A 95 -2.44 -16.65 -5.88
C LEU A 95 -1.15 -16.95 -5.10
N PHE A 96 -1.23 -17.16 -3.79
CA PHE A 96 -0.05 -17.51 -2.98
C PHE A 96 0.47 -18.91 -3.31
N TRP A 97 -0.42 -19.88 -3.54
CA TRP A 97 -0.06 -21.25 -3.92
C TRP A 97 0.39 -21.40 -5.37
N ALA A 98 0.12 -20.40 -6.21
CA ALA A 98 0.50 -20.41 -7.61
C ALA A 98 2.03 -20.42 -7.76
N GLN A 99 2.55 -21.48 -8.40
CA GLN A 99 3.99 -21.74 -8.57
C GLN A 99 4.76 -21.88 -7.25
N ASN A 100 4.06 -22.08 -6.12
CA ASN A 100 4.66 -22.33 -4.81
C ASN A 100 3.62 -22.82 -3.78
N PRO A 101 3.40 -24.13 -3.58
CA PRO A 101 4.12 -25.27 -4.13
C PRO A 101 3.47 -25.88 -5.39
N TYR A 102 2.28 -25.45 -5.78
CA TYR A 102 1.49 -26.09 -6.83
C TYR A 102 1.62 -25.38 -8.19
N PRO A 103 1.58 -26.11 -9.32
CA PRO A 103 1.49 -25.50 -10.64
C PRO A 103 0.19 -24.68 -10.82
N TRP A 104 0.20 -23.74 -11.77
CA TRP A 104 -0.98 -22.90 -12.08
C TRP A 104 -2.21 -23.70 -12.48
N ALA A 105 -2.02 -24.81 -13.19
CA ALA A 105 -3.10 -25.68 -13.65
C ALA A 105 -3.60 -26.66 -12.57
N SER A 106 -3.02 -26.64 -11.37
CA SER A 106 -3.41 -27.56 -10.31
C SER A 106 -4.79 -27.22 -9.75
N ALA A 107 -5.57 -28.24 -9.39
CA ALA A 107 -6.90 -28.06 -8.81
C ALA A 107 -6.87 -27.19 -7.54
N GLN A 108 -5.80 -27.32 -6.74
CA GLN A 108 -5.58 -26.55 -5.52
C GLN A 108 -5.44 -25.04 -5.76
N VAL A 109 -5.11 -24.61 -6.98
CA VAL A 109 -5.01 -23.19 -7.36
C VAL A 109 -6.27 -22.74 -8.09
N LEU A 110 -6.74 -23.52 -9.07
CA LEU A 110 -7.89 -23.15 -9.90
C LEU A 110 -9.21 -23.13 -9.12
N VAL A 111 -9.44 -24.09 -8.22
CA VAL A 111 -10.67 -24.15 -7.43
C VAL A 111 -10.85 -22.90 -6.56
N PRO A 112 -9.91 -22.53 -5.66
CA PRO A 112 -10.07 -21.32 -4.86
C PRO A 112 -10.08 -20.03 -5.69
N LEU A 113 -9.43 -20.02 -6.86
CA LEU A 113 -9.49 -18.89 -7.78
C LEU A 113 -10.91 -18.71 -8.36
N CYS A 114 -11.50 -19.78 -8.92
CA CYS A 114 -12.86 -19.73 -9.45
C CYS A 114 -13.90 -19.43 -8.36
N VAL A 115 -13.76 -20.05 -7.19
CA VAL A 115 -14.63 -19.78 -6.02
C VAL A 115 -14.54 -18.31 -5.63
N SER A 116 -13.33 -17.73 -5.59
CA SER A 116 -13.18 -16.32 -5.24
C SER A 116 -13.91 -15.39 -6.21
N ILE A 117 -13.84 -15.66 -7.52
CA ILE A 117 -14.55 -14.88 -8.54
C ILE A 117 -16.05 -14.96 -8.33
N VAL A 118 -16.59 -16.16 -8.09
CA VAL A 118 -18.02 -16.37 -7.85
C VAL A 118 -18.48 -15.68 -6.57
N VAL A 119 -17.74 -15.82 -5.47
CA VAL A 119 -18.09 -15.20 -4.17
C VAL A 119 -18.01 -13.68 -4.24
N LEU A 120 -16.97 -13.11 -4.88
CA LEU A 120 -16.85 -11.66 -5.06
C LEU A 120 -17.91 -11.09 -6.02
N ALA A 121 -18.27 -11.84 -7.08
CA ALA A 121 -19.39 -11.48 -7.94
C ALA A 121 -20.72 -11.52 -7.16
N THR A 122 -20.89 -12.52 -6.30
CA THR A 122 -22.07 -12.65 -5.43
C THR A 122 -22.15 -11.50 -4.44
N PHE A 123 -21.02 -11.08 -3.86
CA PHE A 123 -20.93 -9.88 -3.03
C PHE A 123 -21.36 -8.63 -3.79
N GLY A 124 -20.86 -8.42 -5.01
CA GLY A 124 -21.25 -7.29 -5.86
C GLY A 124 -22.75 -7.28 -6.17
N LEU A 125 -23.34 -8.44 -6.49
CA LEU A 125 -24.78 -8.58 -6.72
C LEU A 125 -25.60 -8.36 -5.44
N TYR A 126 -25.12 -8.85 -4.31
CA TYR A 126 -25.77 -8.70 -3.00
C TYR A 126 -25.86 -7.22 -2.58
N GLU A 127 -24.73 -6.50 -2.62
CA GLU A 127 -24.67 -5.08 -2.30
C GLU A 127 -25.49 -4.25 -3.29
N THR A 128 -25.42 -4.54 -4.60
CA THR A 128 -26.15 -3.74 -5.60
C THR A 128 -27.66 -3.95 -5.56
N LYS A 129 -28.15 -5.19 -5.34
CA LYS A 129 -29.58 -5.52 -5.48
C LYS A 129 -30.34 -5.61 -4.17
N TYR A 130 -29.73 -6.12 -3.10
CA TYR A 130 -30.45 -6.49 -1.88
C TYR A 130 -30.27 -5.47 -0.76
N LYS A 131 -29.11 -4.84 -0.64
CA LYS A 131 -28.81 -3.95 0.49
C LYS A 131 -28.69 -2.48 0.07
N LYS A 132 -29.68 -1.67 0.46
CA LYS A 132 -29.66 -0.21 0.20
C LYS A 132 -28.79 0.57 1.19
N ASP A 133 -28.75 0.10 2.44
CA ASP A 133 -27.93 0.67 3.54
C ASP A 133 -26.67 -0.17 3.80
N GLY A 134 -26.14 -0.83 2.77
CA GLY A 134 -24.97 -1.70 2.85
C GLY A 134 -23.64 -0.94 2.94
N MET A 135 -22.54 -1.70 2.89
CA MET A 135 -21.20 -1.14 2.95
C MET A 135 -20.94 -0.22 1.74
N LEU A 136 -21.54 -0.55 0.58
CA LEU A 136 -21.53 0.27 -0.63
C LEU A 136 -22.88 1.01 -0.78
N ASN A 137 -23.20 1.88 0.17
CA ASN A 137 -24.43 2.67 0.09
C ASN A 137 -24.47 3.47 -1.23
N HIS A 138 -25.54 3.25 -2.00
CA HIS A 138 -25.72 3.84 -3.33
C HIS A 138 -25.72 5.37 -3.31
N ARG A 139 -26.11 5.99 -2.17
CA ARG A 139 -26.08 7.44 -1.95
C ARG A 139 -24.69 8.03 -2.10
N ILE A 140 -23.63 7.24 -1.87
CA ILE A 140 -22.23 7.66 -2.04
C ILE A 140 -21.90 7.91 -3.52
N PHE A 141 -22.55 7.17 -4.43
CA PHE A 141 -22.32 7.26 -5.87
C PHE A 141 -23.35 8.10 -6.62
N SER A 142 -24.41 8.57 -5.94
CA SER A 142 -25.53 9.27 -6.58
C SER A 142 -25.19 10.67 -7.09
N ARG A 143 -24.23 11.36 -6.45
CA ARG A 143 -23.84 12.72 -6.85
C ARG A 143 -22.88 12.72 -8.04
N ASP A 144 -21.78 11.98 -7.93
CA ASP A 144 -20.71 11.91 -8.91
C ASP A 144 -20.00 10.55 -8.90
N TRP A 145 -19.39 10.20 -10.03
CA TRP A 145 -18.54 9.00 -10.16
C TRP A 145 -17.17 9.14 -9.47
N ASN A 146 -16.84 10.31 -8.92
CA ASN A 146 -15.55 10.58 -8.29
C ASN A 146 -15.20 9.59 -7.17
N VAL A 147 -16.18 9.17 -6.36
CA VAL A 147 -15.92 8.19 -5.30
C VAL A 147 -15.56 6.83 -5.90
N ALA A 148 -16.28 6.36 -6.93
CA ALA A 148 -15.95 5.09 -7.60
C ALA A 148 -14.56 5.12 -8.24
N ILE A 149 -14.20 6.22 -8.89
CA ILE A 149 -12.89 6.41 -9.51
C ILE A 149 -11.79 6.48 -8.43
N ALA A 150 -12.05 7.11 -7.29
CA ALA A 150 -11.13 7.14 -6.16
C ALA A 150 -10.95 5.77 -5.50
N LEU A 151 -12.01 4.96 -5.36
CA LEU A 151 -11.93 3.58 -4.87
C LEU A 151 -11.10 2.70 -5.80
N ALA A 152 -11.36 2.77 -7.11
CA ALA A 152 -10.57 2.05 -8.10
C ALA A 152 -9.10 2.50 -8.05
N GLY A 153 -8.84 3.80 -8.03
CA GLY A 153 -7.48 4.32 -7.95
C GLY A 153 -6.76 3.93 -6.65
N MET A 154 -7.45 3.85 -5.51
CA MET A 154 -6.87 3.32 -4.26
C MET A 154 -6.52 1.83 -4.37
N ALA A 155 -7.34 1.04 -5.07
CA ALA A 155 -7.01 -0.35 -5.35
C ALA A 155 -5.78 -0.47 -6.28
N PHE A 156 -5.69 0.36 -7.32
CA PHE A 156 -4.51 0.41 -8.21
C PHE A 156 -3.24 0.85 -7.50
N GLU A 157 -3.34 1.79 -6.56
CA GLU A 157 -2.20 2.18 -5.73
C GLU A 157 -1.79 1.04 -4.79
N GLY A 158 -2.75 0.35 -4.16
CA GLY A 158 -2.46 -0.82 -3.34
C GLY A 158 -1.81 -1.96 -4.15
N LEU A 159 -2.12 -2.07 -5.44
CA LEU A 159 -1.47 -3.02 -6.34
C LEU A 159 -0.02 -2.66 -6.65
N ILE A 160 0.51 -1.48 -6.33
CA ILE A 160 1.90 -1.10 -6.64
C ILE A 160 2.87 -1.88 -5.73
N TYR A 161 3.92 -2.44 -6.32
CA TYR A 161 4.93 -3.19 -5.58
C TYR A 161 5.72 -2.28 -4.64
N ILE A 162 5.70 -2.59 -3.35
CA ILE A 162 6.61 -1.99 -2.36
C ILE A 162 7.62 -3.07 -1.94
N PRO A 163 8.93 -2.85 -2.15
CA PRO A 163 9.94 -3.86 -1.86
C PRO A 163 10.11 -4.05 -0.36
N LYS A 164 10.45 -5.28 0.04
CA LYS A 164 10.70 -5.60 1.45
C LYS A 164 11.94 -4.84 1.95
N PRO A 165 11.87 -4.18 3.12
CA PRO A 165 12.83 -3.15 3.54
C PRO A 165 14.23 -3.64 3.97
N ILE A 166 14.50 -4.95 3.98
CA ILE A 166 15.60 -5.52 4.80
C ILE A 166 17.01 -5.11 4.32
N LEU A 167 17.20 -4.74 3.04
CA LEU A 167 18.49 -4.20 2.54
C LEU A 167 18.41 -2.81 1.86
N MET A 168 17.20 -2.28 1.65
CA MET A 168 16.97 -0.99 0.97
C MET A 168 16.47 0.11 1.92
N GLY A 169 16.42 -0.15 3.23
CA GLY A 169 15.79 0.75 4.20
C GLY A 169 16.32 2.19 4.18
N ALA A 170 17.63 2.40 4.06
CA ALA A 170 18.19 3.76 4.02
C ALA A 170 17.71 4.56 2.79
N ASN A 171 17.61 3.92 1.62
CA ASN A 171 17.16 4.58 0.39
C ASN A 171 15.67 4.99 0.50
N PHE A 172 14.84 4.12 1.09
CA PHE A 172 13.42 4.41 1.27
C PHE A 172 13.17 5.51 2.31
N SER A 173 14.06 5.70 3.28
CA SER A 173 13.97 6.83 4.22
C SER A 173 13.97 8.18 3.49
N ILE A 174 14.75 8.34 2.41
CA ILE A 174 14.69 9.58 1.58
C ILE A 174 13.31 9.72 0.94
N GLY A 175 12.75 8.64 0.41
CA GLY A 175 11.40 8.65 -0.13
C GLY A 175 10.36 9.09 0.90
N PHE A 176 10.47 8.65 2.16
CA PHE A 176 9.57 9.09 3.22
C PHE A 176 9.80 10.54 3.70
N ILE A 177 11.02 11.06 3.60
CA ILE A 177 11.28 12.49 3.83
C ILE A 177 10.62 13.32 2.73
N THR A 178 10.77 12.92 1.47
CA THR A 178 10.09 13.54 0.34
C THR A 178 8.56 13.44 0.48
N TYR A 179 8.05 12.32 0.97
CA TYR A 179 6.61 12.13 1.26
C TYR A 179 6.04 13.19 2.19
N ILE A 180 6.76 13.53 3.26
CA ILE A 180 6.34 14.58 4.19
C ILE A 180 6.31 15.94 3.48
N ILE A 181 7.40 16.32 2.81
CA ILE A 181 7.53 17.63 2.16
C ILE A 181 6.46 17.80 1.07
N VAL A 182 6.33 16.82 0.19
CA VAL A 182 5.38 16.85 -0.93
C VAL A 182 3.94 16.81 -0.41
N GLY A 183 3.67 16.10 0.69
CA GLY A 183 2.34 16.11 1.32
C GLY A 183 1.88 17.52 1.70
N TRP A 184 2.76 18.32 2.31
CA TRP A 184 2.48 19.72 2.64
C TRP A 184 2.38 20.61 1.40
N CYS A 185 3.29 20.45 0.44
CA CYS A 185 3.23 21.19 -0.82
C CYS A 185 1.93 20.91 -1.60
N ALA A 186 1.50 19.64 -1.66
CA ALA A 186 0.27 19.22 -2.31
C ALA A 186 -0.96 19.79 -1.60
N ALA A 187 -0.97 19.79 -0.26
CA ALA A 187 -2.03 20.43 0.50
C ALA A 187 -2.11 21.95 0.26
N TRP A 188 -0.96 22.63 0.22
CA TRP A 188 -0.88 24.06 -0.09
C TRP A 188 -1.35 24.37 -1.53
N TYR A 189 -0.94 23.55 -2.50
CA TYR A 189 -1.37 23.68 -3.89
C TYR A 189 -2.90 23.49 -4.01
N SER A 190 -3.44 22.46 -3.36
CA SER A 190 -4.89 22.21 -3.32
C SER A 190 -5.65 23.38 -2.71
N TYR A 191 -5.12 23.98 -1.63
CA TYR A 191 -5.72 25.16 -1.00
C TYR A 191 -5.77 26.37 -1.96
N ARG A 192 -4.70 26.63 -2.71
CA ARG A 192 -4.66 27.78 -3.64
C ARG A 192 -5.46 27.56 -4.93
N ARG A 193 -5.38 26.38 -5.53
CA ARG A 193 -5.98 26.10 -6.85
C ARG A 193 -7.40 25.53 -6.76
N LYS A 194 -7.86 25.16 -5.56
CA LYS A 194 -9.16 24.50 -5.32
C LYS A 194 -9.39 23.27 -6.22
N GLY A 195 -8.31 22.57 -6.57
CA GLY A 195 -8.32 21.41 -7.47
C GLY A 195 -7.44 20.29 -6.92
N VAL A 196 -7.83 19.05 -7.19
CA VAL A 196 -7.19 17.84 -6.66
C VAL A 196 -6.81 16.87 -7.78
N ARG A 197 -7.49 16.93 -8.93
CA ARG A 197 -7.26 16.05 -10.09
C ARG A 197 -5.79 16.04 -10.53
N MET A 198 -5.21 17.23 -10.71
CA MET A 198 -3.81 17.35 -11.17
C MET A 198 -2.82 16.75 -10.17
N ILE A 199 -3.11 16.82 -8.88
CA ILE A 199 -2.26 16.23 -7.84
C ILE A 199 -2.26 14.71 -7.97
N VAL A 200 -3.43 14.09 -8.16
CA VAL A 200 -3.56 12.64 -8.30
C VAL A 200 -2.87 12.15 -9.59
N ILE A 201 -3.01 12.89 -10.70
CA ILE A 201 -2.32 12.57 -11.97
C ILE A 201 -0.80 12.63 -11.81
N VAL A 202 -0.28 13.70 -11.18
CA VAL A 202 1.16 13.81 -10.88
C VAL A 202 1.61 12.67 -9.97
N GLY A 203 0.78 12.28 -9.01
CA GLY A 203 1.04 11.15 -8.11
C GLY A 203 1.25 9.83 -8.86
N PHE A 204 0.29 9.42 -9.69
CA PHE A 204 0.42 8.19 -10.49
C PHE A 204 1.51 8.27 -11.55
N THR A 205 1.73 9.43 -12.16
CA THR A 205 2.83 9.64 -13.12
C THR A 205 4.19 9.46 -12.42
N SER A 206 4.35 10.00 -11.21
CA SER A 206 5.56 9.82 -10.42
C SER A 206 5.77 8.35 -10.03
N PHE A 207 4.71 7.62 -9.68
CA PHE A 207 4.80 6.18 -9.46
C PHE A 207 5.19 5.42 -10.72
N LEU A 208 4.65 5.79 -11.88
CA LEU A 208 5.02 5.17 -13.15
C LEU A 208 6.51 5.37 -13.44
N ILE A 209 7.02 6.61 -13.30
CA ILE A 209 8.44 6.93 -13.47
C ILE A 209 9.30 6.13 -12.49
N PHE A 210 8.92 6.09 -11.21
CA PHE A 210 9.63 5.30 -10.19
C PHE A 210 9.78 3.83 -10.60
N ASN A 211 8.67 3.18 -10.99
CA ASN A 211 8.67 1.77 -11.36
C ASN A 211 9.49 1.52 -12.65
N ILE A 212 9.42 2.43 -13.64
CA ILE A 212 10.24 2.32 -14.87
C ILE A 212 11.73 2.45 -14.54
N CYS A 213 12.13 3.45 -13.73
CA CYS A 213 13.51 3.62 -13.30
C CYS A 213 14.02 2.40 -12.54
N MET A 214 13.22 1.87 -11.61
CA MET A 214 13.55 0.65 -10.85
C MET A 214 13.65 -0.60 -11.74
N ALA A 215 12.85 -0.71 -12.81
CA ALA A 215 12.95 -1.79 -13.78
C ALA A 215 14.25 -1.73 -14.62
N THR A 216 14.80 -0.53 -14.83
CA THR A 216 16.05 -0.31 -15.57
C THR A 216 17.31 -0.36 -14.71
N ALA A 217 17.16 -0.47 -13.39
CA ALA A 217 18.30 -0.46 -12.46
C ALA A 217 19.22 -1.67 -12.68
N THR A 218 20.53 -1.42 -12.61
CA THR A 218 21.59 -2.45 -12.69
C THR A 218 22.35 -2.55 -11.36
N LEU A 219 23.17 -3.59 -11.17
CA LEU A 219 23.96 -3.80 -9.94
C LEU A 219 24.92 -2.64 -9.61
N LYS A 220 25.32 -1.84 -10.61
CA LYS A 220 26.19 -0.67 -10.44
C LYS A 220 25.42 0.60 -10.05
N SER A 221 24.08 0.60 -10.14
CA SER A 221 23.23 1.78 -10.02
C SER A 221 22.89 2.15 -8.56
N ARG A 222 23.68 1.70 -7.57
CA ARG A 222 23.40 1.89 -6.14
C ARG A 222 23.19 3.36 -5.76
N THR A 223 23.95 4.29 -6.37
CA THR A 223 23.80 5.73 -6.14
C THR A 223 22.53 6.29 -6.76
N SER A 224 22.15 5.82 -7.95
CA SER A 224 20.93 6.28 -8.64
C SER A 224 19.65 5.87 -7.92
N MET A 225 19.67 4.77 -7.16
CA MET A 225 18.53 4.30 -6.37
C MET A 225 18.06 5.31 -5.31
N TRP A 226 18.97 6.15 -4.80
CA TRP A 226 18.61 7.24 -3.88
C TRP A 226 17.74 8.31 -4.58
N GLY A 227 18.05 8.64 -5.83
CA GLY A 227 17.24 9.54 -6.64
C GLY A 227 15.89 8.94 -7.03
N TYR A 228 15.84 7.62 -7.29
CA TYR A 228 14.58 6.94 -7.60
C TYR A 228 13.59 6.98 -6.44
N ALA A 229 14.06 6.87 -5.20
CA ALA A 229 13.21 6.95 -4.00
C ALA A 229 12.44 8.28 -3.88
N ILE A 230 12.93 9.37 -4.47
CA ILE A 230 12.26 10.68 -4.49
C ILE A 230 10.94 10.58 -5.27
N PHE A 231 10.92 9.90 -6.41
CA PHE A 231 9.69 9.70 -7.20
C PHE A 231 8.64 8.87 -6.47
N PHE A 232 9.08 7.89 -5.67
CA PHE A 232 8.18 7.16 -4.77
C PHE A 232 7.58 8.10 -3.70
N GLY A 233 8.41 8.95 -3.10
CA GLY A 233 7.99 9.95 -2.12
C GLY A 233 7.07 11.04 -2.67
N ILE A 234 7.16 11.38 -3.96
CA ILE A 234 6.22 12.31 -4.61
C ILE A 234 4.89 11.62 -4.93
N GLY A 235 4.93 10.35 -5.34
CA GLY A 235 3.74 9.60 -5.77
C GLY A 235 2.78 9.31 -4.62
N LEU A 236 3.31 8.73 -3.54
CA LEU A 236 2.53 8.21 -2.42
C LEU A 236 1.60 9.23 -1.73
N PRO A 237 2.05 10.44 -1.33
CA PRO A 237 1.19 11.39 -0.62
C PRO A 237 0.17 12.05 -1.58
N CYS A 238 0.56 12.26 -2.84
CA CYS A 238 -0.30 12.88 -3.85
C CYS A 238 -1.52 12.01 -4.16
N VAL A 239 -1.29 10.70 -4.34
CA VAL A 239 -2.38 9.74 -4.56
C VAL A 239 -3.23 9.58 -3.30
N LEU A 240 -2.60 9.32 -2.15
CA LEU A 240 -3.30 9.13 -0.88
C LEU A 240 -4.16 10.33 -0.48
N ASN A 241 -3.53 11.49 -0.30
CA ASN A 241 -4.22 12.67 0.21
C ASN A 241 -5.21 13.20 -0.83
N GLY A 242 -4.86 13.09 -2.12
CA GLY A 242 -5.70 13.53 -3.21
C GLY A 242 -6.98 12.71 -3.31
N GLN A 243 -6.88 11.39 -3.38
CA GLN A 243 -8.05 10.52 -3.51
C GLN A 243 -8.92 10.50 -2.26
N VAL A 244 -8.32 10.51 -1.05
CA VAL A 244 -9.07 10.60 0.20
C VAL A 244 -9.83 11.92 0.25
N SER A 245 -9.16 13.05 0.01
CA SER A 245 -9.83 14.36 0.04
C SER A 245 -10.94 14.45 -1.01
N LEU A 246 -10.69 13.94 -2.23
CA LEU A 246 -11.65 14.01 -3.32
C LEU A 246 -12.90 13.16 -3.04
N ALA A 247 -12.72 11.93 -2.56
CA ALA A 247 -13.85 11.08 -2.22
C ALA A 247 -14.64 11.64 -1.03
N GLN A 248 -13.95 12.22 -0.03
CA GLN A 248 -14.60 12.86 1.12
C GLN A 248 -15.44 14.07 0.70
N PHE A 249 -14.97 14.88 -0.25
CA PHE A 249 -15.75 16.01 -0.77
C PHE A 249 -16.93 15.58 -1.65
N SER A 250 -16.79 14.50 -2.42
CA SER A 250 -17.88 14.00 -3.26
C SER A 250 -18.94 13.19 -2.50
N ALA A 251 -18.62 12.68 -1.31
CA ALA A 251 -19.54 11.91 -0.49
C ALA A 251 -20.51 12.80 0.29
N PRO A 252 -21.74 12.31 0.57
CA PRO A 252 -22.65 12.99 1.50
C PRO A 252 -22.02 13.13 2.90
N PRO A 253 -22.24 14.24 3.62
CA PRO A 253 -21.72 14.48 4.97
C PRO A 253 -21.91 13.34 5.97
N GLU A 254 -23.10 12.72 5.93
CA GLU A 254 -23.49 11.58 6.78
C GLU A 254 -22.62 10.33 6.55
N LEU A 255 -22.01 10.20 5.36
CA LEU A 255 -21.32 9.01 4.88
C LEU A 255 -19.80 9.22 4.68
N ILE A 256 -19.23 10.32 5.15
CA ILE A 256 -17.79 10.62 5.04
C ILE A 256 -16.95 9.54 5.74
N ALA A 257 -17.39 9.07 6.91
CA ALA A 257 -16.71 8.02 7.66
C ALA A 257 -16.73 6.67 6.89
N THR A 258 -17.89 6.28 6.37
CA THR A 258 -18.06 5.08 5.54
C THR A 258 -17.19 5.16 4.27
N THR A 259 -17.17 6.32 3.60
CA THR A 259 -16.36 6.55 2.40
C THR A 259 -14.86 6.40 2.69
N SER A 260 -14.40 6.94 3.81
CA SER A 260 -13.00 6.82 4.24
C SER A 260 -12.64 5.35 4.55
N GLY A 261 -13.54 4.63 5.22
CA GLY A 261 -13.39 3.19 5.48
C GLY A 261 -13.37 2.36 4.19
N LEU A 262 -14.21 2.68 3.21
CA LEU A 262 -14.21 2.04 1.90
C LEU A 262 -12.89 2.26 1.17
N LEU A 263 -12.36 3.50 1.14
CA LEU A 263 -11.05 3.77 0.53
C LEU A 263 -9.93 2.95 1.17
N ALA A 264 -9.90 2.87 2.50
CA ALA A 264 -8.93 2.05 3.23
C ALA A 264 -9.09 0.56 2.89
N THR A 265 -10.33 0.08 2.76
CA THR A 265 -10.64 -1.30 2.39
C THR A 265 -10.16 -1.62 0.98
N PHE A 266 -10.48 -0.78 -0.01
CA PHE A 266 -10.05 -0.96 -1.40
C PHE A 266 -8.52 -0.88 -1.56
N ARG A 267 -7.86 0.00 -0.81
CA ARG A 267 -6.40 0.01 -0.70
C ARG A 267 -5.85 -1.31 -0.12
N GLY A 268 -6.50 -1.82 0.93
CA GLY A 268 -6.17 -3.12 1.53
C GLY A 268 -6.33 -4.27 0.53
N VAL A 269 -7.44 -4.30 -0.21
CA VAL A 269 -7.70 -5.26 -1.28
C VAL A 269 -6.60 -5.22 -2.34
N GLY A 270 -6.25 -4.02 -2.82
CA GLY A 270 -5.16 -3.82 -3.76
C GLY A 270 -3.84 -4.37 -3.23
N THR A 271 -3.49 -4.07 -1.98
CA THR A 271 -2.28 -4.57 -1.32
C THR A 271 -2.25 -6.09 -1.23
N CYS A 272 -3.35 -6.71 -0.82
CA CYS A 272 -3.46 -8.17 -0.69
C CYS A 272 -3.30 -8.88 -2.04
N VAL A 273 -4.04 -8.42 -3.06
CA VAL A 273 -3.97 -8.98 -4.41
C VAL A 273 -2.59 -8.75 -5.04
N GLY A 274 -2.06 -7.53 -4.90
CA GLY A 274 -0.74 -7.16 -5.40
C GLY A 274 0.35 -8.04 -4.79
N ALA A 275 0.38 -8.17 -3.47
CA ALA A 275 1.34 -9.01 -2.76
C ALA A 275 1.32 -10.47 -3.25
N ALA A 276 0.14 -11.01 -3.53
CA ALA A 276 0.00 -12.37 -4.03
C ALA A 276 0.49 -12.51 -5.48
N ILE A 277 0.14 -11.57 -6.38
CA ILE A 277 0.64 -11.51 -7.76
C ILE A 277 2.18 -11.40 -7.77
N TYR A 278 2.74 -10.50 -6.97
CA TYR A 278 4.19 -10.29 -6.91
C TYR A 278 4.93 -11.49 -6.35
N THR A 279 4.34 -12.18 -5.37
CA THR A 279 4.92 -13.41 -4.82
C THR A 279 4.91 -14.53 -5.86
N ALA A 280 3.80 -14.75 -6.56
CA ALA A 280 3.72 -15.75 -7.64
C ALA A 280 4.70 -15.45 -8.77
N LEU A 281 4.78 -14.19 -9.22
CA LEU A 281 5.69 -13.76 -10.27
C LEU A 281 7.16 -13.89 -9.85
N TYR A 282 7.48 -13.51 -8.62
CA TYR A 282 8.81 -13.64 -8.05
C TYR A 282 9.26 -15.10 -7.99
N ASN A 283 8.40 -15.99 -7.51
CA ASN A 283 8.69 -17.43 -7.44
C ASN A 283 8.88 -18.00 -8.85
N ALA A 284 7.96 -17.72 -9.78
CA ALA A 284 8.04 -18.22 -11.15
C ALA A 284 9.30 -17.76 -11.90
N LYS A 285 9.75 -16.52 -11.69
CA LYS A 285 10.96 -15.99 -12.35
C LYS A 285 12.24 -16.42 -11.65
N THR A 286 12.24 -16.48 -10.32
CA THR A 286 13.42 -16.92 -9.55
C THR A 286 13.74 -18.38 -9.85
N THR A 287 12.75 -19.29 -9.85
CA THR A 287 12.99 -20.71 -10.16
C THR A 287 13.62 -20.94 -11.53
N ASN A 288 13.31 -20.09 -12.52
CA ASN A 288 13.86 -20.20 -13.88
C ASN A 288 15.21 -19.48 -14.06
N ASN A 289 15.36 -18.28 -13.49
CA ASN A 289 16.54 -17.46 -13.69
C ASN A 289 17.70 -17.85 -12.76
N LEU A 290 17.40 -18.31 -11.55
CA LEU A 290 18.38 -18.61 -10.52
C LEU A 290 19.39 -19.69 -10.96
N PRO A 291 18.96 -20.89 -11.44
CA PRO A 291 19.90 -21.92 -11.86
C PRO A 291 20.71 -21.47 -13.08
N ARG A 292 20.04 -20.78 -14.02
CA ARG A 292 20.61 -20.36 -15.29
C ARG A 292 21.74 -19.35 -15.13
N GLU A 293 21.57 -18.36 -14.26
CA GLU A 293 22.56 -17.28 -14.10
C GLU A 293 23.70 -17.71 -13.18
N ILE A 294 23.45 -18.52 -12.14
CA ILE A 294 24.52 -19.14 -11.34
C ILE A 294 25.39 -20.04 -12.22
N ALA A 295 24.77 -20.93 -13.03
CA ALA A 295 25.52 -21.79 -13.94
C ALA A 295 26.39 -21.01 -14.93
N LYS A 296 25.87 -19.92 -15.50
CA LYS A 296 26.65 -19.05 -16.41
C LYS A 296 27.82 -18.35 -15.71
N SER A 297 27.62 -17.86 -14.48
CA SER A 297 28.69 -17.15 -13.77
C SER A 297 29.81 -18.07 -13.30
N VAL A 298 29.51 -19.36 -13.16
CA VAL A 298 30.48 -20.36 -12.70
C VAL A 298 31.01 -21.22 -13.87
N ALA A 299 30.53 -21.01 -15.09
CA ALA A 299 30.91 -21.80 -16.28
C ALA A 299 32.41 -21.78 -16.62
N ASN A 300 33.15 -20.77 -16.16
CA ASN A 300 34.60 -20.67 -16.33
C ASN A 300 35.40 -21.50 -15.31
N PHE A 301 34.72 -22.10 -14.33
CA PHE A 301 35.31 -22.98 -13.33
C PHE A 301 34.94 -24.43 -13.66
N ASP A 302 35.91 -25.34 -13.71
CA ASP A 302 35.71 -26.77 -13.96
C ASP A 302 35.05 -27.48 -12.75
N LEU A 303 33.80 -27.13 -12.47
CA LEU A 303 33.03 -27.74 -11.39
C LEU A 303 32.22 -28.95 -11.86
N PRO A 304 32.18 -30.04 -11.08
CA PRO A 304 31.26 -31.14 -11.31
C PRO A 304 29.79 -30.70 -11.29
N VAL A 305 28.97 -31.28 -12.18
CA VAL A 305 27.53 -30.98 -12.31
C VAL A 305 26.76 -31.24 -10.99
N THR A 306 27.22 -32.20 -10.19
CA THR A 306 26.68 -32.50 -8.85
C THR A 306 26.94 -31.36 -7.85
N SER A 307 28.13 -30.79 -7.86
CA SER A 307 28.51 -29.62 -7.02
C SER A 307 27.76 -28.35 -7.42
N LEU A 308 27.40 -28.20 -8.70
CA LEU A 308 26.61 -27.07 -9.19
C LEU A 308 25.18 -27.10 -8.64
N ARG A 309 24.55 -28.28 -8.57
CA ARG A 309 23.18 -28.41 -8.04
C ARG A 309 23.12 -28.10 -6.54
N SER A 310 24.07 -28.60 -5.75
CA SER A 310 24.17 -28.27 -4.32
C SER A 310 24.46 -26.78 -4.10
N LEU A 311 25.33 -26.18 -4.92
CA LEU A 311 25.61 -24.75 -4.87
C LEU A 311 24.36 -23.90 -5.13
N ILE A 312 23.54 -24.25 -6.12
CA ILE A 312 22.30 -23.51 -6.43
C ILE A 312 21.29 -23.57 -5.29
N LEU A 313 21.23 -24.69 -4.55
CA LEU A 313 20.30 -24.88 -3.43
C LEU A 313 20.80 -24.22 -2.14
N ASP A 314 22.10 -24.32 -1.84
CA ASP A 314 22.67 -23.86 -0.58
C ASP A 314 23.01 -22.36 -0.60
N LEU A 315 23.37 -21.79 -1.75
CA LEU A 315 23.79 -20.39 -1.87
C LEU A 315 22.70 -19.37 -1.46
N PRO A 316 21.41 -19.52 -1.86
CA PRO A 316 20.35 -18.62 -1.41
C PRO A 316 20.09 -18.67 0.11
N SER A 317 20.42 -19.79 0.76
CA SER A 317 20.22 -19.97 2.20
C SER A 317 21.28 -19.26 3.06
N GLY A 318 22.38 -18.79 2.44
CA GLY A 318 23.48 -18.14 3.15
C GLY A 318 24.21 -19.04 4.15
N ASN A 319 23.97 -20.36 4.11
CA ASN A 319 24.57 -21.30 5.05
C ASN A 319 26.02 -21.60 4.65
N THR A 320 26.95 -20.83 5.22
CA THR A 320 28.40 -20.94 4.99
C THR A 320 28.96 -22.32 5.35
N HIS A 321 28.33 -23.04 6.29
CA HIS A 321 28.74 -24.40 6.66
C HIS A 321 28.41 -25.46 5.59
N SER A 322 27.28 -25.31 4.88
CA SER A 322 26.93 -26.21 3.78
C SER A 322 27.76 -25.92 2.53
N LEU A 323 28.04 -24.65 2.26
CA LEU A 323 28.87 -24.22 1.13
C LEU A 323 30.32 -24.71 1.25
N ALA A 324 30.88 -24.79 2.47
CA ALA A 324 32.24 -25.29 2.69
C ALA A 324 32.40 -26.81 2.48
N LYS A 325 31.29 -27.58 2.45
CA LYS A 325 31.32 -29.04 2.27
C LYS A 325 31.28 -29.48 0.80
N ILE A 326 31.07 -28.56 -0.12
CA ILE A 326 30.95 -28.89 -1.55
C ILE A 326 32.35 -29.09 -2.14
N PRO A 327 32.65 -30.24 -2.75
CA PRO A 327 33.96 -30.53 -3.31
C PRO A 327 34.27 -29.61 -4.50
N GLY A 328 35.44 -28.98 -4.48
CA GLY A 328 35.93 -28.07 -5.53
C GLY A 328 35.58 -26.58 -5.34
N ILE A 329 34.96 -26.20 -4.22
CA ILE A 329 34.61 -24.80 -3.95
C ILE A 329 35.84 -23.99 -3.48
N THR A 330 36.18 -22.98 -4.26
CA THR A 330 37.11 -21.91 -3.87
C THR A 330 36.34 -20.64 -3.47
N PRO A 331 36.94 -19.73 -2.70
CA PRO A 331 36.33 -18.43 -2.40
C PRO A 331 35.95 -17.62 -3.65
N GLU A 332 36.69 -17.80 -4.75
CA GLU A 332 36.43 -17.19 -6.05
C GLU A 332 35.17 -17.73 -6.73
N VAL A 333 34.94 -19.05 -6.64
CA VAL A 333 33.69 -19.69 -7.10
C VAL A 333 32.49 -19.16 -6.32
N ILE A 334 32.62 -19.00 -4.99
CA ILE A 334 31.55 -18.45 -4.15
C ILE A 334 31.26 -17.00 -4.55
N ALA A 335 32.29 -16.18 -4.78
CA ALA A 335 32.13 -14.80 -5.21
C ALA A 335 31.45 -14.70 -6.59
N ALA A 336 31.87 -15.51 -7.56
CA ALA A 336 31.26 -15.59 -8.89
C ALA A 336 29.81 -16.08 -8.84
N ALA A 337 29.53 -17.11 -8.04
CA ALA A 337 28.17 -17.61 -7.83
C ALA A 337 27.28 -16.58 -7.13
N THR A 338 27.81 -15.84 -6.15
CA THR A 338 27.09 -14.75 -5.47
C THR A 338 26.77 -13.60 -6.44
N HIS A 339 27.67 -13.28 -7.36
CA HIS A 339 27.41 -12.31 -8.41
C HIS A 339 26.32 -12.81 -9.38
N GLY A 340 26.35 -14.08 -9.79
CA GLY A 340 25.30 -14.72 -10.59
C GLY A 340 23.94 -14.72 -9.89
N LEU A 341 23.91 -14.98 -8.58
CA LEU A 341 22.73 -14.88 -7.72
C LEU A 341 22.15 -13.46 -7.71
N GLN A 342 22.99 -12.44 -7.56
CA GLN A 342 22.57 -11.04 -7.59
C GLN A 342 21.96 -10.65 -8.95
N ILE A 343 22.55 -11.11 -10.06
CA ILE A 343 22.00 -10.91 -11.41
C ILE A 343 20.65 -11.62 -11.56
N ALA A 344 20.53 -12.86 -11.07
CA ALA A 344 19.28 -13.63 -11.10
C ALA A 344 18.15 -12.91 -10.37
N TYR A 345 18.44 -12.37 -9.17
CA TYR A 345 17.47 -11.58 -8.42
C TYR A 345 17.12 -10.27 -9.14
N LEU A 346 18.11 -9.54 -9.65
CA LEU A 346 17.87 -8.30 -10.39
C LEU A 346 16.95 -8.52 -11.59
N LYS A 347 17.21 -9.57 -12.38
CA LYS A 347 16.36 -9.94 -13.53
C LYS A 347 14.96 -10.35 -13.09
N SER A 348 14.83 -11.03 -11.96
CA SER A 348 13.53 -11.46 -11.44
C SER A 348 12.71 -10.27 -10.92
N PHE A 349 13.33 -9.35 -10.16
CA PHE A 349 12.70 -8.10 -9.69
C PHE A 349 12.29 -7.17 -10.83
N ARG A 350 13.02 -7.13 -11.94
CA ARG A 350 12.65 -6.32 -13.12
C ARG A 350 11.22 -6.61 -13.59
N TYR A 351 10.77 -7.86 -13.57
CA TYR A 351 9.39 -8.22 -13.95
C TYR A 351 8.35 -7.70 -12.95
N LEU A 352 8.68 -7.66 -11.65
CA LEU A 352 7.80 -7.10 -10.63
C LEU A 352 7.63 -5.59 -10.85
N TRP A 353 8.72 -4.88 -11.12
CA TRP A 353 8.68 -3.44 -11.41
C TRP A 353 7.91 -3.11 -12.70
N ILE A 354 8.05 -3.92 -13.75
CA ILE A 354 7.26 -3.75 -15.00
C ILE A 354 5.76 -3.96 -14.74
N THR A 355 5.40 -4.99 -13.98
CA THR A 355 4.00 -5.25 -13.64
C THR A 355 3.41 -4.12 -12.80
N SER A 356 4.18 -3.63 -11.83
CA SER A 356 3.83 -2.48 -10.99
C SER A 356 3.71 -1.17 -11.81
N ALA A 357 4.57 -0.97 -12.82
CA ALA A 357 4.45 0.13 -13.76
C ALA A 357 3.14 0.07 -14.56
N ALA A 358 2.72 -1.13 -15.01
CA ALA A 358 1.44 -1.30 -15.69
C ALA A 358 0.25 -0.96 -14.77
N CYS A 359 0.29 -1.37 -13.50
CA CYS A 359 -0.71 -1.00 -12.50
C CYS A 359 -0.75 0.53 -12.27
N ALA A 360 0.42 1.18 -12.15
CA ALA A 360 0.52 2.63 -12.00
C ALA A 360 -0.03 3.38 -13.22
N ALA A 361 0.21 2.88 -14.43
CA ALA A 361 -0.38 3.42 -15.66
C ALA A 361 -1.90 3.27 -15.69
N GLY A 362 -2.44 2.13 -15.24
CA GLY A 362 -3.88 1.93 -15.07
C GLY A 362 -4.49 2.93 -14.09
N GLY A 363 -3.84 3.15 -12.95
CA GLY A 363 -4.23 4.17 -11.98
C GLY A 363 -4.18 5.59 -12.55
N MET A 364 -3.17 5.90 -13.38
CA MET A 364 -3.07 7.18 -14.08
C MET A 364 -4.23 7.39 -15.06
N LEU A 365 -4.57 6.39 -15.87
CA LEU A 365 -5.69 6.46 -16.81
C LEU A 365 -7.02 6.71 -16.10
N ILE A 366 -7.23 6.03 -14.97
CA ILE A 366 -8.42 6.21 -14.13
C ILE A 366 -8.44 7.62 -13.52
N ALA A 367 -7.30 8.13 -13.06
CA ALA A 367 -7.18 9.48 -12.52
C ALA A 367 -7.53 10.58 -13.55
N LEU A 368 -7.39 10.32 -14.85
CA LEU A 368 -7.80 11.26 -15.90
C LEU A 368 -9.31 11.52 -15.90
N PHE A 369 -10.13 10.58 -15.44
CA PHE A 369 -11.58 10.73 -15.39
C PHE A 369 -12.10 11.42 -14.12
N LEU A 370 -11.21 11.76 -13.18
CA LEU A 370 -11.59 12.53 -11.99
C LEU A 370 -12.05 13.94 -12.37
N LYS A 371 -13.14 14.39 -11.75
CA LYS A 371 -13.65 15.76 -11.86
C LYS A 371 -13.25 16.57 -10.63
N ASP A 372 -12.77 17.79 -10.84
CA ASP A 372 -12.49 18.70 -9.74
C ASP A 372 -13.78 19.21 -9.09
N VAL A 373 -13.83 19.16 -7.77
CA VAL A 373 -15.00 19.56 -6.96
C VAL A 373 -14.78 20.95 -6.38
N THR A 374 -14.52 21.93 -7.24
CA THR A 374 -14.16 23.32 -6.86
C THR A 374 -15.24 24.01 -6.02
N SER A 375 -16.52 23.63 -6.20
CA SER A 375 -17.68 24.17 -5.48
C SER A 375 -17.70 23.81 -3.99
N ASP A 376 -17.10 22.68 -3.63
CA ASP A 376 -17.19 22.13 -2.27
C ASP A 376 -16.02 22.56 -1.39
N PHE A 377 -15.05 23.30 -1.96
CA PHE A 377 -14.05 24.06 -1.20
C PHE A 377 -14.68 25.31 -0.58
N ASN A 378 -15.63 25.11 0.34
CA ASN A 378 -16.24 26.14 1.16
C ASN A 378 -15.72 26.06 2.61
N GLN A 379 -16.00 27.09 3.42
CA GLN A 379 -15.58 27.15 4.83
C GLN A 379 -16.62 26.54 5.78
N LYS A 380 -17.60 25.81 5.24
CA LYS A 380 -18.62 25.13 6.03
C LYS A 380 -18.03 23.84 6.57
N ILE A 381 -18.15 23.63 7.87
CA ILE A 381 -17.74 22.41 8.56
C ILE A 381 -19.00 21.57 8.69
N ASP A 382 -19.03 20.43 8.02
CA ASP A 382 -20.24 19.59 7.96
C ASP A 382 -20.57 18.89 9.28
N ALA A 383 -19.60 18.77 10.19
CA ALA A 383 -19.78 18.19 11.52
C ALA A 383 -18.88 18.91 12.54
N PRO A 384 -19.28 20.10 13.01
CA PRO A 384 -18.46 20.88 13.93
C PRO A 384 -18.44 20.27 15.34
N ALA A 385 -17.30 20.37 16.03
CA ALA A 385 -17.19 20.00 17.44
C ALA A 385 -17.76 21.09 18.38
N GLU A 386 -17.84 22.32 17.89
CA GLU A 386 -18.41 23.49 18.55
C GLU A 386 -19.81 23.77 17.96
N SER A 387 -20.66 24.52 18.67
CA SER A 387 -21.98 24.87 18.14
C SER A 387 -21.87 25.74 16.87
N GLU A 388 -22.82 25.62 15.95
CA GLU A 388 -22.84 26.45 14.72
C GLU A 388 -22.85 27.96 15.05
N GLU A 389 -23.46 28.35 16.16
CA GLU A 389 -23.45 29.73 16.66
C GLU A 389 -22.06 30.20 17.10
N ALA A 390 -21.23 29.34 17.69
CA ALA A 390 -19.87 29.70 18.07
C ALA A 390 -18.94 29.83 16.84
N LEU A 391 -19.18 29.04 15.79
CA LEU A 391 -18.36 29.01 14.57
C LEU A 391 -18.76 30.05 13.52
N TYR A 392 -20.05 30.32 13.38
CA TYR A 392 -20.59 31.19 12.33
C TYR A 392 -21.29 32.44 12.87
N GLY A 393 -21.45 32.58 14.20
CA GLY A 393 -22.21 33.68 14.81
C GLY A 393 -21.72 35.06 14.41
N ASP A 394 -20.41 35.29 14.35
CA ASP A 394 -19.85 36.59 13.96
C ASP A 394 -20.05 36.89 12.46
N ARG A 395 -20.08 35.86 11.61
CA ARG A 395 -20.32 36.01 10.17
C ARG A 395 -21.78 36.22 9.84
N ILE A 396 -22.67 35.54 10.55
CA ILE A 396 -24.12 35.74 10.44
C ILE A 396 -24.44 37.17 10.91
N LYS A 397 -23.84 37.64 12.02
CA LYS A 397 -23.96 39.04 12.47
C LYS A 397 -23.43 40.04 11.44
N GLN A 398 -22.29 39.77 10.80
CA GLN A 398 -21.75 40.64 9.74
C GLN A 398 -22.62 40.63 8.47
N ALA A 399 -23.18 39.49 8.07
CA ALA A 399 -24.08 39.39 6.93
C ALA A 399 -25.43 40.10 7.19
N VAL A 400 -25.93 40.05 8.42
CA VAL A 400 -27.14 40.78 8.86
C VAL A 400 -26.89 42.29 8.98
N LEU A 401 -25.66 42.72 9.32
CA LEU A 401 -25.27 44.14 9.34
C LEU A 401 -25.04 44.74 7.93
N GLN A 402 -24.91 43.89 6.90
CA GLN A 402 -24.70 44.30 5.51
C GLN A 402 -25.96 44.17 4.64
N ALA A 403 -27.04 43.59 5.16
CA ALA A 403 -28.38 43.53 4.56
C ALA A 403 -29.26 44.62 5.18
#